data_AF-A0A2R7LTP5-F1
#
_entry.id   AF-A0A2R7LTP5-F1
#
_cell.length_a   1.000
_cell.length_b   1.000
_cell.length_c   1.000
_cell.angle_alpha   90.00
_cell.angle_beta   90.00
_cell.angle_gamma   90.00
#
_symmetry.space_group_name_H-M   'P 1'
#
loop_
_entity.id
_entity.type
_entity.pdbx_description
1 polymer ?
#
loop_
_entity_poly.entity_id
_entity_poly.type
_entity_poly.pdbx_seq_one_letter_code
_entity_poly.pdbx_strand_id
1 'polypeptide(L)'
;AYGVLQGAGAAYLLWLGIGLILRPRQGFEADTATPAGGGLSAALRRGLLTNLLNPKVGVFYISFLPQFIPHGAPPASFGALLAGLHVVMGLVWSSLLIAATVPLSGLLQRPAVVRALDRITGGVFIAFGLRLVLDRRG
;
A
#
# COMPACT_ATOMS: atom_id res chain seq x y z
N ALA A 1 4.43 -1.54 27.50
CA ALA A 1 4.01 -2.17 26.23
C ALA A 1 4.58 -1.46 24.99
N TYR A 2 4.43 -0.13 24.85
CA TYR A 2 4.87 0.63 23.67
C TYR A 2 6.37 0.47 23.32
N GLY A 3 7.27 0.54 24.32
CA GLY A 3 8.70 0.37 24.08
C GLY A 3 9.12 -1.04 23.60
N VAL A 4 8.41 -2.10 23.97
CA VAL A 4 8.73 -3.45 23.46
C VAL A 4 8.32 -3.57 22.00
N LEU A 5 7.13 -3.08 21.66
CA LEU A 5 6.63 -3.06 20.28
C LEU A 5 7.51 -2.21 19.35
N GLN A 6 7.96 -1.05 19.83
CA GLN A 6 8.83 -0.16 19.06
C GLN A 6 10.25 -0.75 18.88
N GLY A 7 10.78 -1.42 19.90
CA GLY A 7 12.07 -2.11 19.82
C GLY A 7 12.03 -3.30 18.86
N ALA A 8 10.96 -4.10 18.92
CA ALA A 8 10.71 -5.19 17.98
C ALA A 8 10.56 -4.67 16.54
N GLY A 9 9.83 -3.57 16.35
CA GLY A 9 9.68 -2.92 15.04
C GLY A 9 11.01 -2.44 14.46
N ALA A 10 11.87 -1.84 15.29
CA ALA A 10 13.20 -1.40 14.86
C ALA A 10 14.09 -2.59 14.44
N ALA A 11 14.15 -3.64 15.26
CA ALA A 11 14.90 -4.85 14.94
C ALA A 11 14.41 -5.51 13.65
N TYR A 12 13.08 -5.55 13.46
CA TYR A 12 12.46 -6.07 12.25
C TYR A 12 12.83 -5.25 11.00
N LEU A 13 12.77 -3.92 11.06
CA LEU A 13 13.16 -3.04 9.96
C LEU A 13 14.63 -3.20 9.59
N LEU A 14 15.51 -3.30 10.58
CA LEU A 14 16.94 -3.55 10.37
C LEU A 14 17.16 -4.91 9.69
N TRP A 15 16.53 -5.97 10.19
CA TRP A 15 16.63 -7.30 9.61
C TRP A 15 16.13 -7.34 8.17
N LEU A 16 14.97 -6.74 7.89
CA LEU A 16 14.39 -6.65 6.55
C LEU A 16 15.29 -5.84 5.61
N GLY A 17 15.80 -4.69 6.06
CA GLY A 17 16.66 -3.83 5.26
C GLY A 17 18.01 -4.47 4.92
N ILE A 18 18.64 -5.14 5.90
CA ILE A 18 19.88 -5.91 5.67
C ILE A 18 19.62 -7.05 4.68
N GLY A 19 18.48 -7.76 4.81
CA GLY A 19 18.08 -8.81 3.89
C GLY A 19 18.00 -8.32 2.44
N LEU A 20 17.39 -7.15 2.21
CA LEU A 20 17.25 -6.55 0.88
C LEU A 20 18.60 -6.09 0.29
N ILE A 21 19.57 -5.70 1.11
CA ILE A 21 20.91 -5.31 0.65
C ILE A 21 21.78 -6.52 0.33
N LEU A 22 21.78 -7.54 1.19
CA LEU A 22 22.63 -8.73 1.07
C LEU A 22 22.08 -9.74 0.06
N ARG A 23 20.76 -9.87 -0.04
CA ARG A 23 20.08 -10.81 -0.93
C ARG A 23 19.00 -10.08 -1.74
N PRO A 24 19.39 -9.12 -2.59
CA PRO A 24 18.43 -8.42 -3.43
C PRO A 24 17.81 -9.39 -4.43
N ARG A 25 16.52 -9.20 -4.69
CA ARG A 25 15.75 -10.03 -5.62
C ARG A 25 16.33 -9.92 -7.04
N GLN A 26 16.30 -11.03 -7.76
CA GLN A 26 16.83 -11.11 -9.13
C GLN A 26 15.79 -10.69 -10.19
N GLY A 27 14.55 -10.49 -9.78
CA GLY A 27 13.44 -10.03 -10.59
C GLY A 27 12.25 -9.76 -9.67
N PHE A 28 11.24 -9.07 -10.19
CA PHE A 28 9.91 -9.22 -9.62
C PHE A 28 9.47 -10.64 -10.01
N GLU A 29 9.75 -11.62 -9.16
CA GLU A 29 8.89 -12.79 -9.11
C GLU A 29 7.52 -12.23 -8.79
N ALA A 30 6.74 -11.95 -9.84
CA ALA A 30 5.30 -12.02 -9.72
C ALA A 30 5.12 -13.43 -9.24
N ASP A 31 4.97 -13.58 -7.91
CA ASP A 31 4.57 -14.81 -7.29
C ASP A 31 3.49 -15.32 -8.20
N THR A 32 3.79 -16.38 -8.95
CA THR A 32 2.79 -17.09 -9.71
C THR A 32 1.98 -17.86 -8.66
N ALA A 33 1.41 -17.14 -7.67
CA ALA A 33 -0.02 -17.16 -7.51
C ALA A 33 -0.59 -17.01 -8.92
N THR A 34 -0.68 -18.16 -9.59
CA THR A 34 -1.60 -18.40 -10.69
C THR A 34 -2.79 -17.50 -10.41
N PRO A 35 -3.18 -16.57 -11.30
CA PRO A 35 -4.40 -15.81 -11.08
C PRO A 35 -5.46 -16.88 -10.82
N ALA A 36 -5.86 -17.05 -9.55
CA ALA A 36 -6.45 -18.29 -9.08
C ALA A 36 -7.71 -18.51 -9.91
N GLY A 37 -7.64 -19.40 -10.91
CA GLY A 37 -8.42 -19.49 -12.15
C GLY A 37 -9.76 -18.76 -12.21
N GLY A 38 -9.76 -17.46 -11.96
CA GLY A 38 -10.93 -16.75 -11.49
C GLY A 38 -10.86 -15.42 -12.16
N GLY A 39 -11.70 -15.27 -13.18
CA GLY A 39 -11.79 -14.05 -13.97
C GLY A 39 -12.17 -12.84 -13.10
N LEU A 40 -12.73 -11.82 -13.76
CA LEU A 40 -13.11 -10.55 -13.14
C LEU A 40 -13.81 -10.69 -11.78
N SER A 41 -14.62 -11.74 -11.59
CA SER A 41 -15.36 -12.05 -10.35
C SER A 41 -14.47 -12.37 -9.14
N ALA A 42 -13.37 -13.10 -9.30
CA ALA A 42 -12.48 -13.43 -8.20
C ALA A 42 -11.66 -12.20 -7.77
N ALA A 43 -11.22 -11.39 -8.74
CA ALA A 43 -10.57 -10.11 -8.49
C ALA A 43 -11.51 -9.12 -7.76
N LEU A 44 -12.77 -9.02 -8.21
CA LEU A 44 -13.81 -8.22 -7.55
C LEU A 44 -14.05 -8.66 -6.11
N ARG A 45 -14.21 -9.97 -5.87
CA ARG A 45 -14.39 -10.52 -4.52
C ARG A 45 -13.21 -10.21 -3.61
N ARG A 46 -11.98 -10.38 -4.11
CA ARG A 46 -10.77 -10.12 -3.33
C ARG A 46 -10.64 -8.63 -3.00
N GLY A 47 -10.91 -7.75 -3.97
CA GLY A 47 -10.93 -6.30 -3.76
C GLY A 47 -12.01 -5.86 -2.77
N LEU A 48 -13.22 -6.40 -2.89
CA LEU A 48 -14.34 -6.11 -1.99
C LEU A 48 -14.04 -6.56 -0.56
N LEU A 49 -13.57 -7.81 -0.39
CA LEU A 49 -13.20 -8.33 0.92
C LEU A 49 -12.05 -7.53 1.54
N THR A 50 -11.03 -7.16 0.77
CA THR A 50 -9.90 -6.37 1.28
C THR A 50 -10.34 -4.97 1.71
N ASN A 51 -11.25 -4.34 0.97
CA ASN A 51 -11.82 -3.05 1.36
C ASN A 51 -12.70 -3.16 2.62
N LEU A 52 -13.58 -4.17 2.68
CA LEU A 52 -14.46 -4.40 3.84
C LEU A 52 -13.67 -4.77 5.10
N LEU A 53 -12.60 -5.55 4.97
CA LEU A 53 -11.71 -5.93 6.07
C LEU A 53 -10.72 -4.82 6.44
N ASN A 54 -10.74 -3.66 5.77
CA ASN A 54 -9.93 -2.51 6.16
C ASN A 54 -10.77 -1.57 7.05
N PRO A 55 -10.77 -1.76 8.38
CA PRO A 55 -11.61 -0.97 9.29
C PRO A 55 -11.28 0.53 9.23
N LYS A 56 -10.11 0.90 8.70
CA LYS A 56 -9.66 2.28 8.58
C LYS A 56 -10.54 3.12 7.66
N VAL A 57 -11.10 2.52 6.59
CA VAL A 57 -12.00 3.20 5.65
C VAL A 57 -13.35 3.45 6.30
N GLY A 58 -13.90 2.44 7.00
CA GLY A 58 -15.17 2.59 7.74
C GLY A 58 -15.09 3.67 8.82
N VAL A 59 -14.01 3.68 9.60
CA VAL A 59 -13.78 4.70 10.63
C VAL A 59 -13.59 6.09 10.03
N PHE A 60 -12.87 6.22 8.91
CA PHE A 60 -12.74 7.49 8.19
C PHE A 60 -14.11 8.01 7.72
N TYR A 61 -14.93 7.17 7.11
CA TYR A 61 -16.26 7.55 6.63
C TYR A 61 -17.19 7.96 7.78
N ILE A 62 -17.22 7.21 8.89
CA ILE A 62 -18.05 7.56 10.06
C ILE A 62 -17.60 8.91 10.67
N SER A 63 -16.31 9.22 10.62
CA SER A 63 -15.75 10.42 11.26
C SER A 63 -15.77 11.68 10.38
N PHE A 64 -15.55 11.55 9.07
CA PHE A 64 -15.41 12.70 8.15
C PHE A 64 -16.66 13.01 7.34
N LEU A 65 -17.43 12.00 6.91
CA LEU A 65 -18.58 12.22 6.04
C LEU A 65 -19.66 13.14 6.66
N PRO A 66 -20.05 13.04 7.96
CA PRO A 66 -21.08 13.92 8.51
C PRO A 66 -20.68 15.41 8.54
N GLN A 67 -19.37 15.72 8.49
CA GLN A 67 -18.87 17.10 8.51
C GLN A 67 -19.05 17.83 7.18
N PHE A 68 -19.27 17.10 6.09
CA PHE A 68 -19.44 17.65 4.73
C PHE A 68 -20.90 17.64 4.24
N ILE A 69 -21.86 17.22 5.08
CA ILE A 69 -23.27 17.17 4.73
C ILE A 69 -23.94 18.48 5.15
N PRO A 70 -24.38 19.34 4.22
CA PRO A 70 -25.12 20.56 4.54
C PRO A 70 -26.45 20.21 5.21
N HIS A 71 -26.84 20.96 6.25
CA HIS A 71 -28.14 20.80 6.90
C HIS A 71 -29.28 21.02 5.88
N GLY A 72 -29.89 19.94 5.39
CA GLY A 72 -31.04 19.99 4.47
C GLY A 72 -30.93 19.14 3.18
N ALA A 73 -29.75 18.59 2.85
CA ALA A 73 -29.59 17.68 1.72
C ALA A 73 -29.80 16.20 2.13
N PRO A 74 -30.34 15.32 1.26
CA PRO A 74 -30.45 13.89 1.56
C PRO A 74 -29.04 13.29 1.77
N PRO A 75 -28.69 12.84 2.98
CA PRO A 75 -27.32 12.42 3.32
C PRO A 75 -26.80 11.27 2.43
N ALA A 76 -27.72 10.39 2.02
CA ALA A 76 -27.40 9.21 1.21
C ALA A 76 -27.01 9.56 -0.23
N SER A 77 -27.66 10.53 -0.88
CA SER A 77 -27.37 10.88 -2.27
C SER A 77 -26.07 11.68 -2.38
N PHE A 78 -25.81 12.57 -1.43
CA PHE A 78 -24.57 13.35 -1.37
C PHE A 78 -23.36 12.46 -1.03
N GLY A 79 -23.54 11.52 -0.08
CA GLY A 79 -22.53 10.51 0.23
C GLY A 79 -22.22 9.58 -0.94
N ALA A 80 -23.26 9.16 -1.70
CA ALA A 80 -23.07 8.37 -2.91
C ALA A 80 -22.31 9.13 -4.01
N LEU A 81 -22.55 10.44 -4.16
CA LEU A 81 -21.85 11.29 -5.11
C LEU A 81 -20.37 11.46 -4.75
N LEU A 82 -20.06 11.72 -3.48
CA LEU A 82 -18.68 11.78 -2.97
C LEU A 82 -17.95 10.45 -3.15
N ALA A 83 -18.60 9.33 -2.81
CA ALA A 83 -18.04 8.00 -3.02
C ALA A 83 -17.79 7.72 -4.52
N GLY A 84 -18.73 8.11 -5.39
CA GLY A 84 -18.59 7.99 -6.84
C GLY A 84 -17.41 8.78 -7.38
N LEU A 85 -17.25 10.05 -6.99
CA LEU A 85 -16.09 10.87 -7.36
C LEU A 85 -14.78 10.26 -6.89
N HIS A 86 -14.75 9.73 -5.65
CA HIS A 86 -13.57 9.08 -5.11
C HIS A 86 -13.19 7.82 -5.91
N VAL A 87 -14.18 7.01 -6.29
CA VAL A 87 -13.97 5.82 -7.14
C VAL A 87 -13.45 6.22 -8.51
N VAL A 88 -14.03 7.26 -9.16
CA VAL A 88 -13.57 7.73 -10.47
C VAL A 88 -12.15 8.25 -10.39
N MET A 89 -11.80 9.03 -9.37
CA MET A 89 -10.45 9.55 -9.17
C MET A 89 -9.45 8.41 -8.95
N GLY A 90 -9.80 7.44 -8.11
CA GLY A 90 -8.99 6.24 -7.88
C GLY A 90 -8.82 5.41 -9.16
N LEU A 91 -9.86 5.30 -9.99
CA LEU A 91 -9.82 4.59 -11.26
C LEU A 91 -8.94 5.31 -12.29
N VAL A 92 -9.07 6.62 -12.43
CA VAL A 92 -8.21 7.45 -13.30
C VAL A 92 -6.77 7.34 -12.86
N TRP A 93 -6.49 7.52 -11.57
CA TRP A 93 -5.14 7.41 -11.02
C TRP A 93 -4.55 6.01 -11.23
N SER A 94 -5.31 4.96 -10.93
CA SER A 94 -4.86 3.57 -11.13
C SER A 94 -4.64 3.27 -12.61
N SER A 95 -5.51 3.76 -13.50
CA SER A 95 -5.37 3.59 -14.95
C SER A 95 -4.13 4.31 -15.48
N LEU A 96 -3.84 5.53 -14.99
CA LEU A 96 -2.62 6.26 -15.30
C LEU A 96 -1.38 5.53 -14.80
N LEU A 97 -1.40 5.01 -13.58
CA LEU A 97 -0.30 4.20 -13.04
C LEU A 97 -0.08 2.92 -13.87
N ILE A 98 -1.15 2.21 -14.23
CA ILE A 98 -1.06 1.03 -15.10
C ILE A 98 -0.48 1.43 -16.45
N ALA A 99 -1.03 2.46 -17.10
CA ALA A 99 -0.57 2.93 -18.41
C ALA A 99 0.90 3.39 -18.38
N ALA A 100 1.35 4.03 -17.31
CA ALA A 100 2.75 4.43 -17.12
C ALA A 100 3.65 3.23 -16.82
N THR A 101 3.14 2.22 -16.10
CA THR A 101 3.92 1.03 -15.70
C THR A 101 4.00 -0.01 -16.80
N VAL A 102 3.02 -0.10 -17.72
CA VAL A 102 3.04 -1.05 -18.86
C VAL A 102 4.31 -0.91 -19.72
N PRO A 103 4.70 0.27 -20.22
CA PRO A 103 5.95 0.43 -20.97
C PRO A 103 7.19 0.30 -20.08
N LEU A 104 7.07 0.64 -18.79
CA LEU A 104 8.14 0.53 -17.81
C LEU A 104 8.33 -0.91 -17.29
N SER A 105 7.38 -1.81 -17.52
CA SER A 105 7.38 -3.17 -16.99
C SER A 105 8.59 -3.94 -17.48
N GLY A 106 8.96 -3.79 -18.75
CA GLY A 106 10.18 -4.39 -19.31
C GLY A 106 11.48 -3.84 -18.71
N LEU A 107 11.48 -2.59 -18.23
CA LEU A 107 12.62 -1.98 -17.55
C LEU A 107 12.67 -2.39 -16.06
N LEU A 108 11.52 -2.36 -15.38
CA LEU A 108 11.35 -2.72 -13.97
C LEU A 108 11.62 -4.21 -13.72
N GLN A 109 11.34 -5.08 -14.69
CA GLN A 109 11.67 -6.51 -14.61
C GLN A 109 13.18 -6.79 -14.78
N ARG A 110 14.00 -5.81 -15.18
CA ARG A 110 15.44 -6.04 -15.31
C ARG A 110 16.05 -6.33 -13.93
N PRO A 111 16.85 -7.40 -13.81
CA PRO A 111 17.50 -7.77 -12.54
C PRO A 111 18.27 -6.61 -11.89
N ALA A 112 18.90 -5.76 -12.71
CA ALA A 112 19.64 -4.60 -12.23
C ALA A 112 18.74 -3.54 -11.56
N VAL A 113 17.55 -3.29 -12.12
CA VAL A 113 16.59 -2.30 -11.58
C VAL A 113 15.96 -2.82 -10.29
N VAL A 114 15.57 -4.10 -10.27
CA VAL A 114 15.03 -4.75 -9.06
C VAL A 114 16.07 -4.71 -7.93
N ARG A 115 17.32 -5.04 -8.21
CA ARG A 115 18.41 -4.95 -7.22
C ARG A 115 18.64 -3.53 -6.73
N ALA A 116 18.54 -2.53 -7.60
CA ALA A 116 18.66 -1.13 -7.21
C ALA A 116 17.50 -0.70 -6.29
N LEU A 117 16.26 -1.05 -6.64
CA LEU A 117 15.07 -0.78 -5.82
C LEU A 117 15.15 -1.48 -4.45
N ASP A 118 15.54 -2.75 -4.40
CA ASP A 118 15.71 -3.48 -3.15
C ASP A 118 16.80 -2.84 -2.27
N ARG A 119 17.93 -2.42 -2.85
CA ARG A 119 18.99 -1.74 -2.09
C ARG A 119 18.56 -0.38 -1.56
N ILE A 120 17.86 0.43 -2.36
CA ILE A 120 17.32 1.73 -1.92
C ILE A 120 16.31 1.51 -0.78
N THR A 121 15.38 0.58 -0.97
CA THR A 121 14.36 0.23 0.03
C THR A 121 15.00 -0.29 1.31
N GLY A 122 16.00 -1.16 1.18
CA GLY A 122 16.76 -1.68 2.31
C GLY A 122 17.51 -0.59 3.08
N GLY A 123 18.12 0.36 2.35
CA GLY A 123 18.74 1.54 2.95
C GLY A 123 17.74 2.40 3.72
N VAL A 124 16.55 2.62 3.17
CA VAL A 124 15.46 3.36 3.82
C VAL A 124 14.97 2.64 5.09
N PHE A 125 14.81 1.31 5.06
CA PHE A 125 14.44 0.53 6.24
C PHE A 125 15.50 0.55 7.32
N ILE A 126 16.77 0.46 6.94
CA ILE A 126 17.88 0.61 7.90
C ILE A 126 17.86 2.02 8.52
N ALA A 127 17.71 3.06 7.71
CA ALA A 127 17.65 4.44 8.19
C ALA A 127 16.47 4.65 9.17
N PHE A 128 15.27 4.15 8.84
CA PHE A 128 14.12 4.20 9.74
C PHE A 128 14.32 3.36 11.00
N GLY A 129 14.89 2.16 10.88
CA GLY A 129 15.22 1.31 12.01
C GLY A 129 16.19 1.98 12.98
N LEU A 130 17.28 2.57 12.45
CA LEU A 130 18.23 3.35 13.26
C LEU A 130 17.55 4.56 13.90
N ARG A 131 16.79 5.35 13.13
CA ARG A 131 16.06 6.51 13.65
C ARG A 131 15.13 6.10 14.80
N LEU A 132 14.44 4.98 14.66
CA LEU A 132 13.51 4.47 15.69
C LEU A 132 14.24 4.02 16.97
N VAL A 133 15.46 3.49 16.85
CA VAL A 133 16.32 3.18 18.01
C VAL A 133 16.84 4.46 18.67
N LEU A 134 17.19 5.47 17.87
CA LEU A 134 17.71 6.75 18.36
C LEU A 134 16.64 7.59 19.07
N ASP A 135 15.42 7.66 18.52
CA ASP A 135 14.26 8.30 19.18
C ASP A 135 13.89 7.62 20.50
N ARG A 136 14.30 6.37 20.71
CA ARG A 136 14.09 5.67 21.99
C ARG A 136 15.07 6.10 23.08
N ARG A 137 16.14 6.81 22.72
CA ARG A 137 17.20 7.28 23.65
C ARG A 137 17.07 8.77 24.01
N GLY A 138 16.13 9.50 23.41
CA GLY A 138 15.75 10.87 23.78
C GLY A 138 14.41 10.88 24.50
#